data_AF-W0RR09-F1
#
_entry.id   AF-W0RR09-F1
#
_cell.length_a   1.000
_cell.length_b   1.000
_cell.length_c   1.000
_cell.angle_alpha   90.00
_cell.angle_beta   90.00
_cell.angle_gamma   90.00
#
_symmetry.space_group_name_H-M   'P 1'
#
loop_
_entity.id
_entity.type
_entity.pdbx_description
1 polymer ?
#
loop_
_entity_poly.entity_id
_entity_poly.type
_entity_poly.pdbx_seq_one_letter_code
_entity_poly.pdbx_strand_id
1 'polypeptide(L)'
;MSPILEIRATPDQQVDFALAALFRGVALSDAEREGAEAVIRADVLARSEPPAPGEDGWERDLRSMVERNVKLRALLATEAQRVAFDANATAQRQLLEEVRRGAVLREPDAPSRAG
;
A
#
# COMPACT_ATOMS: atom_id res chain seq x y z
N MET A 1 -21.44 -26.83 0.52
CA MET A 1 -20.45 -25.92 1.15
C MET A 1 -19.53 -25.43 0.05
N SER A 2 -19.67 -24.18 -0.39
CA SER A 2 -18.75 -23.61 -1.38
C SER A 2 -17.50 -23.13 -0.65
N PRO A 3 -16.28 -23.57 -1.03
CA PRO A 3 -15.08 -22.92 -0.54
C PRO A 3 -15.06 -21.53 -1.16
N ILE A 4 -15.18 -20.49 -0.33
CA ILE A 4 -14.80 -19.15 -0.73
C ILE A 4 -13.29 -19.23 -0.95
N LEU A 5 -12.88 -19.42 -2.20
CA LEU A 5 -11.53 -19.10 -2.63
C LEU A 5 -11.38 -17.60 -2.35
N GLU A 6 -10.80 -17.24 -1.20
CA GLU A 6 -10.19 -15.93 -1.03
C GLU A 6 -9.09 -15.83 -2.08
N ILE A 7 -9.43 -15.35 -3.28
CA ILE A 7 -8.44 -15.04 -4.31
C ILE A 7 -7.68 -13.82 -3.80
N ARG A 8 -6.65 -14.06 -2.99
CA ARG A 8 -5.66 -13.04 -2.65
C ARG A 8 -4.90 -12.72 -3.92
N ALA A 9 -4.80 -11.43 -4.25
CA ALA A 9 -4.02 -10.98 -5.40
C ALA A 9 -2.58 -11.51 -5.30
N THR A 10 -2.05 -12.04 -6.41
CA THR A 10 -0.65 -12.47 -6.47
C THR A 10 0.29 -11.28 -6.25
N PRO A 11 1.55 -11.49 -5.85
CA PRO A 11 2.51 -10.40 -5.71
C PRO A 11 2.62 -9.52 -6.96
N ASP A 12 2.58 -10.11 -8.15
CA ASP A 12 2.60 -9.37 -9.42
C ASP A 12 1.36 -8.50 -9.60
N GLN A 13 0.17 -9.03 -9.31
CA GLN A 13 -1.06 -8.23 -9.35
C GLN A 13 -1.00 -7.06 -8.35
N GLN A 14 -0.43 -7.27 -7.17
CA GLN A 14 -0.26 -6.21 -6.18
C GLN A 14 0.71 -5.12 -6.67
N VAL A 15 1.78 -5.51 -7.37
CA VAL A 15 2.72 -4.57 -8.01
C VAL A 15 1.99 -3.74 -9.07
N ASP A 16 1.22 -4.39 -9.95
CA ASP A 16 0.48 -3.72 -11.01
C ASP A 16 -0.54 -2.72 -10.46
N PHE A 17 -1.30 -3.10 -9.42
CA PHE A 17 -2.24 -2.19 -8.76
C PHE A 17 -1.54 -0.98 -8.12
N ALA A 18 -0.41 -1.21 -7.46
CA ALA A 18 0.35 -0.13 -6.84
C ALA A 18 0.94 0.83 -7.88
N LEU A 19 1.47 0.32 -9.00
CA LEU A 19 1.96 1.16 -10.11
C LEU A 19 0.83 2.01 -10.69
N ALA A 20 -0.30 1.38 -11.03
CA ALA A 20 -1.45 2.08 -11.60
C ALA A 20 -2.00 3.17 -10.66
N ALA A 21 -2.01 2.91 -9.35
CA ALA A 21 -2.50 3.87 -8.37
C ALA A 21 -1.54 5.04 -8.14
N LEU A 22 -0.25 4.75 -7.91
CA LEU A 22 0.74 5.75 -7.53
C LEU A 22 1.17 6.64 -8.71
N PHE A 23 1.23 6.07 -9.92
CA PHE A 23 1.69 6.75 -11.12
C PHE A 23 0.55 7.09 -12.09
N ARG A 24 -0.70 7.12 -11.62
CA ARG A 24 -1.84 7.54 -12.43
C ARG A 24 -1.60 8.96 -12.99
N GLY A 25 -1.58 9.07 -14.32
CA GLY A 25 -1.32 10.34 -15.01
C GLY A 25 0.14 10.81 -14.97
N VAL A 26 1.06 9.97 -14.48
CA VAL A 26 2.50 10.22 -14.51
C VAL A 26 3.08 9.46 -15.70
N ALA A 27 3.63 10.18 -16.66
CA ALA A 27 4.38 9.56 -17.75
C ALA A 27 5.76 9.13 -17.21
N LEU A 28 6.03 7.83 -17.22
CA LEU A 28 7.32 7.27 -16.85
C LEU A 28 8.08 6.89 -18.11
N SER A 29 9.38 7.17 -18.13
CA SER A 29 10.33 6.48 -19.01
C SER A 29 10.45 5.00 -18.63
N ASP A 30 11.01 4.19 -19.53
CA ASP A 30 11.22 2.77 -19.28
C ASP A 30 12.09 2.52 -18.03
N ALA A 31 13.14 3.32 -17.84
CA ALA A 31 14.04 3.21 -16.69
C ALA A 31 13.34 3.60 -15.36
N GLU A 32 12.51 4.64 -15.37
CA GLU A 32 11.73 5.03 -14.18
C GLU A 32 10.70 3.94 -13.83
N ARG A 33 10.08 3.34 -14.86
CA ARG A 33 9.10 2.26 -14.69
C ARG A 33 9.75 1.00 -14.11
N GLU A 34 10.87 0.56 -14.67
CA GLU A 34 11.62 -0.60 -14.17
C GLU A 34 12.07 -0.38 -12.72
N GLY A 35 12.59 0.82 -12.41
CA GLY A 35 12.96 1.19 -11.04
C GLY A 35 11.77 1.19 -10.09
N ALA A 36 10.62 1.72 -10.53
CA ALA A 36 9.40 1.74 -9.73
C ALA A 36 8.86 0.33 -9.47
N GLU A 37 8.84 -0.52 -10.48
CA GLU A 37 8.48 -1.95 -10.39
C GLU A 37 9.36 -2.67 -9.36
N ALA A 38 10.67 -2.47 -9.40
CA ALA A 38 11.60 -3.08 -8.45
C ALA A 38 11.36 -2.62 -7.02
N VAL A 39 11.15 -1.32 -6.79
CA VAL A 39 10.88 -0.76 -5.46
C VAL A 39 9.55 -1.26 -4.89
N ILE A 40 8.49 -1.31 -5.71
CA ILE A 40 7.17 -1.79 -5.29
C ILE A 40 7.22 -3.30 -5.02
N ARG A 41 7.87 -4.08 -5.88
CA ARG A 41 8.03 -5.53 -5.66
C ARG A 41 8.75 -5.83 -4.35
N ALA A 42 9.80 -5.08 -4.03
CA ALA A 42 10.50 -5.22 -2.75
C ALA A 42 9.57 -4.91 -1.56
N ASP A 43 8.76 -3.85 -1.63
CA ASP A 43 7.77 -3.49 -0.59
C ASP A 43 6.71 -4.60 -0.42
N VAL A 44 6.17 -5.14 -1.52
CA VAL A 44 5.19 -6.24 -1.50
C VAL A 44 5.78 -7.49 -0.84
N LEU A 45 7.02 -7.85 -1.18
CA LEU A 45 7.69 -9.01 -0.58
C LEU A 45 7.95 -8.79 0.92
N ALA A 46 8.49 -7.64 1.30
CA ALA A 46 8.74 -7.30 2.71
C ALA A 46 7.44 -7.34 3.54
N ARG A 47 6.33 -6.87 2.98
CA ARG A 47 5.03 -6.88 3.66
C ARG A 47 4.41 -8.27 3.78
N SER A 48 4.84 -9.21 2.93
CA SER A 48 4.39 -10.61 2.99
C SER A 48 5.00 -11.38 4.15
N GLU A 49 6.08 -10.87 4.75
CA GLU A 49 6.66 -11.43 5.97
C GLU A 49 5.78 -11.08 7.18
N PRO A 50 5.65 -11.98 8.18
CA PRO A 50 4.95 -11.66 9.41
C PRO A 50 5.67 -10.53 10.17
N PRO A 51 4.93 -9.64 10.86
CA PRO A 51 5.55 -8.63 11.72
C PRO A 51 6.34 -9.31 12.84
N ALA A 52 7.36 -8.62 13.35
CA ALA A 52 8.15 -9.13 14.46
C ALA A 52 7.26 -9.27 15.73
N PRO A 53 7.60 -10.16 16.69
CA PRO A 53 6.85 -10.27 17.94
C PRO A 53 6.75 -8.92 18.65
N GLY A 54 5.52 -8.47 18.92
CA GLY A 54 5.23 -7.18 19.57
C GLY A 54 5.24 -5.96 18.63
N GLU A 55 5.48 -6.14 17.33
CA GLU A 55 5.36 -5.07 16.33
C GLU A 55 3.91 -4.89 15.90
N ASP A 56 3.43 -3.65 15.92
CA ASP A 56 2.14 -3.29 15.34
C ASP A 56 2.24 -3.37 13.80
N GLY A 57 1.57 -4.35 13.20
CA GLY A 57 1.62 -4.59 11.77
C GLY A 57 1.12 -3.42 10.93
N TRP A 58 0.23 -2.59 11.47
CA TRP A 58 -0.23 -1.40 10.79
C TRP A 58 0.84 -0.30 10.78
N GLU A 59 1.48 -0.02 11.92
CA GLU A 59 2.56 0.96 12.01
C GLU A 59 3.76 0.56 11.13
N ARG A 60 4.05 -0.74 11.09
CA ARG A 60 5.03 -1.31 10.15
C ARG A 60 4.65 -1.00 8.70
N ASP A 61 3.41 -1.29 8.30
CA ASP A 61 2.95 -1.06 6.93
C ASP A 61 2.95 0.43 6.55
N LEU A 62 2.58 1.32 7.47
CA LEU A 62 2.68 2.77 7.25
C LEU A 62 4.12 3.23 7.04
N ARG A 63 5.06 2.76 7.86
CA ARG A 63 6.48 3.06 7.70
C ARG A 63 7.01 2.57 6.36
N SER A 64 6.70 1.33 5.99
CA SER A 64 7.06 0.73 4.69
C SER A 64 6.53 1.58 3.52
N MET A 65 5.27 2.01 3.59
CA MET A 65 4.66 2.89 2.60
C MET A 65 5.40 4.22 2.47
N VAL A 66 5.77 4.86 3.58
CA VAL A 66 6.53 6.13 3.56
C VAL A 66 7.90 5.94 2.93
N GLU A 67 8.64 4.90 3.34
CA GLU A 67 9.96 4.59 2.78
C GLU A 67 9.90 4.27 1.29
N ARG A 68 8.92 3.46 0.87
CA ARG A 68 8.67 3.17 -0.55
C ARG A 68 8.40 4.45 -1.32
N ASN A 69 7.53 5.33 -0.82
CA ASN A 69 7.16 6.55 -1.54
C ASN A 69 8.35 7.52 -1.67
N VAL A 70 9.24 7.61 -0.68
CA VAL A 70 10.49 8.38 -0.78
C VAL A 70 11.37 7.85 -1.91
N LYS A 71 11.55 6.52 -1.99
CA LYS A 71 12.34 5.87 -3.05
C LYS A 71 11.72 6.10 -4.43
N LEU A 72 10.42 5.91 -4.56
CA LEU A 72 9.70 6.13 -5.82
C LEU A 72 9.78 7.59 -6.30
N ARG A 73 9.61 8.55 -5.38
CA ARG A 73 9.73 9.97 -5.70
C ARG A 73 11.13 10.33 -6.20
N ALA A 74 12.17 9.71 -5.66
CA ALA A 74 13.56 9.97 -6.06
C ALA A 74 13.87 9.50 -7.49
N LEU A 75 13.13 8.52 -8.01
CA LEU A 75 13.30 8.03 -9.39
C LEU A 75 12.82 9.04 -10.45
N LEU A 76 11.86 9.90 -10.09
CA LEU A 76 11.18 10.78 -11.05
C LEU A 76 12.07 11.93 -11.52
N ALA A 77 12.24 12.06 -12.82
CA ALA A 77 13.17 13.00 -13.44
C ALA A 77 12.71 14.47 -13.38
N THR A 78 11.39 14.70 -13.35
CA THR A 78 10.80 16.04 -13.45
C THR A 78 9.96 16.39 -12.24
N GLU A 79 9.85 17.69 -11.95
CA GLU A 79 9.00 18.18 -10.87
C GLU A 79 7.51 17.92 -11.16
N ALA A 80 7.07 17.99 -12.42
CA ALA A 80 5.70 17.68 -12.79
C ALA A 80 5.31 16.24 -12.44
N GLN A 81 6.20 15.27 -12.70
CA GLN A 81 6.00 13.88 -12.28
C GLN A 81 5.92 13.77 -10.75
N ARG A 82 6.85 14.42 -10.03
CA ARG A 82 6.90 14.39 -8.56
C ARG A 82 5.63 14.94 -7.92
N VAL A 83 5.12 16.07 -8.40
CA VAL A 83 3.87 16.67 -7.92
C VAL A 83 2.67 15.75 -8.13
N ALA A 84 2.55 15.17 -9.33
CA ALA A 84 1.45 14.24 -9.63
C ALA A 84 1.54 12.95 -8.79
N PHE A 85 2.75 12.40 -8.63
CA PHE A 85 3.01 11.28 -7.73
C PHE A 85 2.65 11.62 -6.27
N ASP A 86 3.10 12.75 -5.76
CA ASP A 86 2.85 13.19 -4.38
C ASP A 86 1.33 13.30 -4.12
N ALA A 87 0.56 13.83 -5.07
CA ALA A 87 -0.90 13.89 -4.98
C ALA A 87 -1.55 12.50 -4.91
N ASN A 88 -1.13 11.56 -5.76
CA ASN A 88 -1.62 10.18 -5.73
C ASN A 88 -1.22 9.46 -4.43
N ALA A 89 0.01 9.65 -3.96
CA ALA A 89 0.53 9.08 -2.72
C ALA A 89 -0.24 9.59 -1.50
N THR A 90 -0.56 10.89 -1.44
CA THR A 90 -1.42 11.47 -0.41
C THR A 90 -2.82 10.87 -0.45
N ALA A 91 -3.43 10.74 -1.62
CA ALA A 91 -4.76 10.14 -1.75
C ALA A 91 -4.78 8.68 -1.28
N GLN A 92 -3.75 7.88 -1.63
CA GLN A 92 -3.63 6.50 -1.14
C GLN A 92 -3.54 6.43 0.39
N ARG A 93 -2.75 7.32 1.00
CA ARG A 93 -2.62 7.40 2.46
C ARG A 93 -3.95 7.74 3.13
N GLN A 94 -4.68 8.72 2.60
CA GLN A 94 -5.99 9.11 3.13
C GLN A 94 -6.99 7.95 3.09
N LEU A 95 -7.03 7.21 1.98
CA LEU A 95 -7.88 6.02 1.86
C LEU A 95 -7.53 4.94 2.89
N LEU A 96 -6.23 4.69 3.12
CA LEU A 96 -5.79 3.74 4.14
C LEU A 96 -6.22 4.20 5.55
N GLU A 97 -6.01 5.46 5.90
CA GLU A 97 -6.42 6.02 7.19
C GLU A 97 -7.94 5.97 7.38
N GLU A 98 -8.73 6.20 6.33
CA GLU A 98 -10.18 6.01 6.33
C GLU A 98 -10.59 4.56 6.56
N VAL A 99 -9.95 3.61 5.87
CA VAL A 99 -10.20 2.17 6.08
C VAL A 99 -9.88 1.77 7.52
N ARG A 100 -8.75 2.24 8.10
CA ARG A 100 -8.43 1.96 9.51
C ARG A 100 -9.50 2.52 10.44
N ARG A 101 -9.91 3.78 10.26
CA ARG A 101 -10.99 4.37 11.07
C ARG A 101 -12.29 3.58 10.95
N GLY A 102 -12.67 3.18 9.74
CA GLY A 102 -13.87 2.37 9.50
C GLY A 102 -13.79 0.96 10.09
N ALA A 103 -12.60 0.36 10.14
CA ALA A 103 -12.38 -0.93 10.79
C ALA A 103 -12.48 -0.84 12.32
N VAL A 104 -11.92 0.22 12.91
CA VAL A 104 -12.02 0.50 14.37
C VAL A 104 -13.47 0.73 14.79
N LEU A 105 -14.28 1.38 13.95
CA LEU A 105 -15.71 1.60 14.24
C LEU A 105 -16.60 0.37 14.05
N ARG A 106 -16.07 -0.73 13.49
CA ARG A 106 -16.81 -1.98 13.24
C ARG A 106 -16.40 -3.13 14.16
N GLU A 107 -15.59 -2.90 15.19
CA GLU A 107 -15.50 -3.91 16.26
C GLU A 107 -16.91 -4.13 16.83
N PRO A 108 -17.46 -5.36 16.78
CA PRO A 108 -18.74 -5.63 17.39
C PRO A 108 -18.56 -5.47 18.89
N ASP A 109 -19.37 -4.61 19.51
CA ASP A 109 -19.61 -4.66 20.94
C ASP A 109 -19.81 -6.14 21.31
N ALA A 110 -18.89 -6.68 22.10
CA ALA A 110 -18.99 -8.02 22.61
C ALA A 110 -20.39 -8.19 23.23
N PRO A 111 -21.10 -9.31 23.00
CA PRO A 111 -22.40 -9.50 23.62
C PRO A 111 -22.18 -9.45 25.14
N SER A 112 -22.65 -8.38 25.77
CA SER A 112 -22.82 -8.32 27.22
C SER A 112 -23.65 -9.54 27.60
N ARG A 113 -23.00 -10.56 28.17
CA ARG A 113 -23.70 -11.58 28.96
C ARG A 113 -24.25 -10.85 30.18
N ALA A 114 -25.46 -10.31 30.02
CA ALA A 114 -26.35 -10.11 31.13
C ALA A 114 -26.85 -11.51 31.53
N GLY A 115 -26.21 -12.07 32.55
CA GLY A 115 -26.73 -13.17 33.35
C GLY A 115 -27.21 -12.62 34.69
#